data_AF-A0A8D2ZXI8-F1
#
_entry.id   AF-A0A8D2ZXI8-F1
#
_cell.length_a   1.000
_cell.length_b   1.000
_cell.length_c   1.000
_cell.angle_alpha   90.00
_cell.angle_beta   90.00
_cell.angle_gamma   90.00
#
_symmetry.space_group_name_H-M   'P 1'
#
loop_
_entity.id
_entity.type
_entity.pdbx_description
1 polymer ?
#
loop_
_entity_poly.entity_id
_entity_poly.type
_entity_poly.pdbx_seq_one_letter_code
_entity_poly.pdbx_strand_id
1 'polypeptide(L)'
;MQGMTTHFKTSKALKVKKEAGENAPALSDDELVAMSVRELNQHLRGLTKDDVVRLKQRRRTLKNRGYAASCRIKRVTQKEELEKQKIELQHEVDKLARENASMRLELDALRAKYEALQCFARTVTRGPLSPGKVATTSVITIVKSAKHNNNNNNTNNNSSPTPFSAQS
;
A
#
# COMPACT_ATOMS: atom_id res chain seq x y z
N MET A 1 -40.92 12.80 -15.01
CA MET A 1 -39.70 12.31 -15.69
C MET A 1 -39.96 10.89 -16.15
N GLN A 2 -40.04 10.68 -17.47
CA GLN A 2 -40.32 9.39 -18.10
C GLN A 2 -39.32 8.30 -17.70
N GLY A 3 -39.83 7.08 -17.54
CA GLY A 3 -39.06 5.88 -17.27
C GLY A 3 -38.22 5.42 -18.47
N MET A 4 -37.07 4.82 -18.19
CA MET A 4 -36.26 4.09 -19.16
C MET A 4 -36.36 2.60 -18.83
N THR A 5 -37.21 1.88 -19.56
CA THR A 5 -37.25 0.42 -19.55
C THR A 5 -36.32 -0.07 -20.66
N THR A 6 -35.25 -0.78 -20.30
CA THR A 6 -34.32 -1.35 -21.29
C THR A 6 -34.83 -2.73 -21.70
N HIS A 7 -35.38 -2.80 -22.91
CA HIS A 7 -35.81 -4.05 -23.53
C HIS A 7 -34.59 -4.90 -23.94
N PHE A 8 -34.33 -5.98 -23.21
CA PHE A 8 -33.37 -7.00 -23.61
C PHE A 8 -33.96 -7.87 -24.72
N LYS A 9 -33.55 -7.59 -25.97
CA LYS A 9 -33.87 -8.43 -27.13
C LYS A 9 -33.18 -9.80 -26.99
N THR A 10 -33.99 -10.83 -26.77
CA THR A 10 -33.59 -12.24 -26.84
C THR A 10 -33.15 -12.56 -28.27
N SER A 11 -31.84 -12.58 -28.48
CA SER A 11 -31.25 -12.85 -29.78
C SER A 11 -31.17 -14.36 -30.01
N LYS A 12 -32.05 -14.85 -30.89
CA LYS A 12 -32.00 -16.07 -31.72
C LYS A 12 -31.17 -17.23 -31.18
N ALA A 13 -31.86 -18.29 -30.76
CA ALA A 13 -31.30 -19.61 -30.51
C ALA A 13 -30.57 -20.14 -31.77
N LEU A 14 -29.24 -20.08 -31.74
CA LEU A 14 -28.39 -20.81 -32.67
C LEU A 14 -28.60 -22.31 -32.40
N LYS A 15 -29.32 -22.96 -33.31
CA LYS A 15 -29.54 -24.40 -33.31
C LYS A 15 -28.21 -25.07 -33.67
N VAL A 16 -27.40 -25.37 -32.66
CA VAL A 16 -26.19 -26.17 -32.82
C VAL A 16 -26.63 -27.58 -33.19
N LYS A 17 -26.39 -27.94 -34.45
CA LYS A 17 -26.53 -29.29 -34.99
C LYS A 17 -25.63 -30.22 -34.17
N LYS A 18 -26.23 -30.99 -33.27
CA LYS A 18 -25.56 -31.99 -32.44
C LYS A 18 -25.37 -33.23 -33.28
N GLU A 19 -24.24 -33.28 -33.98
CA GLU A 19 -23.71 -34.55 -34.51
C GLU A 19 -23.06 -35.29 -33.33
N ALA A 20 -23.76 -36.33 -32.85
CA ALA A 20 -23.26 -37.24 -31.85
C ALA A 20 -22.21 -38.16 -32.50
N GLY A 21 -20.94 -37.75 -32.41
CA GLY A 21 -19.80 -38.66 -32.56
C GLY A 21 -19.40 -39.17 -31.18
N GLU A 22 -19.94 -40.32 -30.78
CA GLU A 22 -19.48 -41.11 -29.63
C GLU A 22 -17.99 -41.48 -29.78
N ASN A 23 -17.30 -41.62 -28.64
CA ASN A 23 -15.87 -41.95 -28.44
C ASN A 23 -14.92 -40.78 -28.13
N ALA A 24 -15.38 -39.79 -27.35
CA ALA A 24 -14.52 -39.22 -26.33
C ALA A 24 -15.27 -39.30 -25.00
N PRO A 25 -14.68 -39.85 -23.91
CA PRO A 25 -15.32 -39.82 -22.60
C PRO A 25 -15.69 -38.35 -22.33
N ALA A 26 -16.86 -38.13 -21.71
CA ALA A 26 -17.40 -36.81 -21.41
C ALA A 26 -16.49 -36.08 -20.39
N LEU A 27 -15.32 -35.66 -20.86
CA LEU A 27 -14.27 -35.07 -20.05
C LEU A 27 -14.67 -33.62 -19.79
N SER A 28 -14.87 -33.30 -18.51
CA SER A 28 -15.36 -31.99 -18.09
C SER A 28 -14.34 -30.89 -18.40
N ASP A 29 -14.80 -29.64 -18.52
CA ASP A 29 -13.89 -28.50 -18.72
C ASP A 29 -12.88 -28.39 -17.57
N ASP A 30 -13.31 -28.64 -16.33
CA ASP A 30 -12.50 -28.50 -15.13
C ASP A 30 -11.41 -29.58 -15.07
N GLU A 31 -11.76 -30.85 -15.29
CA GLU A 31 -10.77 -31.94 -15.38
C GLU A 31 -9.77 -31.71 -16.52
N LEU A 32 -10.24 -31.21 -17.66
CA LEU A 32 -9.38 -30.94 -18.83
C LEU A 32 -8.31 -29.89 -18.54
N VAL A 33 -8.66 -28.85 -17.78
CA VAL A 33 -7.72 -27.81 -17.38
C VAL A 33 -6.75 -28.35 -16.32
N ALA A 34 -7.28 -29.09 -15.34
CA ALA A 34 -6.57 -29.59 -14.17
C ALA A 34 -5.54 -30.69 -14.48
N MET A 35 -5.81 -31.57 -15.46
CA MET A 35 -4.86 -32.63 -15.85
C MET A 35 -3.46 -32.08 -16.12
N SER A 36 -2.43 -32.83 -15.81
CA SER A 36 -1.07 -32.56 -16.29
C SER A 36 -0.96 -32.74 -17.82
N VAL A 37 0.21 -32.42 -18.38
CA VAL A 37 0.48 -32.73 -19.80
C VAL A 37 0.56 -34.24 -20.02
N ARG A 38 1.12 -34.98 -19.06
CA ARG A 38 1.27 -36.44 -19.12
C ARG A 38 -0.09 -37.15 -19.12
N GLU A 39 -0.98 -36.76 -18.21
CA GLU A 39 -2.34 -37.34 -18.13
C GLU A 39 -3.18 -37.01 -19.36
N LEU A 40 -3.07 -35.78 -19.87
CA LEU A 40 -3.72 -35.43 -21.13
C LEU A 40 -3.19 -36.31 -22.27
N ASN A 41 -1.87 -36.46 -22.40
CA ASN A 41 -1.29 -37.29 -23.45
C ASN A 41 -1.70 -38.76 -23.36
N GLN A 42 -1.95 -39.28 -22.15
CA GLN A 42 -2.50 -40.61 -21.96
C GLN A 42 -3.94 -40.70 -22.48
N HIS A 43 -4.79 -39.72 -22.19
CA HIS A 43 -6.17 -39.64 -22.70
C HIS A 43 -6.25 -39.42 -24.22
N LEU A 44 -5.20 -38.86 -24.83
CA LEU A 44 -5.14 -38.65 -26.28
C LEU A 44 -4.77 -39.92 -27.06
N ARG A 45 -4.32 -40.99 -26.40
CA ARG A 45 -3.95 -42.25 -27.07
C ARG A 45 -5.20 -42.92 -27.65
N GLY A 46 -5.11 -43.36 -28.90
CA GLY A 46 -6.22 -44.03 -29.59
C GLY A 46 -7.31 -43.10 -30.14
N LEU A 47 -7.22 -41.79 -29.91
CA LEU A 47 -8.12 -40.81 -30.53
C LEU A 47 -7.68 -40.48 -31.97
N THR A 48 -8.64 -40.05 -32.79
CA THR A 48 -8.35 -39.57 -34.14
C THR A 48 -7.57 -38.25 -34.09
N LYS A 49 -6.85 -37.93 -35.17
CA LYS A 49 -6.07 -36.69 -35.28
C LYS A 49 -6.93 -35.45 -35.04
N ASP A 50 -8.16 -35.45 -35.56
CA ASP A 50 -9.09 -34.32 -35.45
C ASP A 50 -9.59 -34.15 -34.01
N ASP A 51 -9.89 -35.26 -33.32
CA ASP A 51 -10.28 -35.22 -31.91
C ASP A 51 -9.14 -34.74 -31.00
N VAL A 52 -7.90 -35.13 -31.30
CA VAL A 52 -6.71 -34.65 -30.60
C VAL A 52 -6.56 -33.14 -30.73
N VAL A 53 -6.69 -32.60 -31.95
CA VAL A 53 -6.61 -31.16 -32.21
C VAL A 53 -7.75 -30.43 -31.48
N ARG A 54 -8.98 -30.94 -31.57
CA ARG A 54 -10.16 -30.36 -30.89
C ARG A 54 -9.96 -30.31 -29.38
N LEU A 55 -9.46 -31.38 -28.76
CA LEU A 55 -9.27 -31.43 -27.30
C LEU A 55 -8.14 -30.50 -26.84
N LYS A 56 -7.01 -30.45 -27.57
CA LYS A 56 -5.92 -29.50 -27.29
C LYS A 56 -6.38 -28.05 -27.42
N GLN A 57 -7.13 -27.74 -28.47
CA GLN A 57 -7.67 -26.39 -28.67
C GLN A 57 -8.67 -26.01 -27.58
N ARG A 58 -9.59 -26.91 -27.21
CA ARG A 58 -10.51 -26.71 -26.08
C ARG A 58 -9.74 -26.41 -24.80
N ARG A 59 -8.73 -27.22 -24.47
CA ARG A 59 -7.87 -27.00 -23.29
C ARG A 59 -7.17 -25.64 -23.32
N ARG A 60 -6.62 -25.24 -24.47
CA ARG A 60 -5.96 -23.93 -24.64
C ARG A 60 -6.93 -22.78 -24.38
N THR A 61 -8.13 -22.85 -24.96
CA THR A 61 -9.18 -21.83 -24.76
C THR A 61 -9.58 -21.71 -23.29
N LEU A 62 -9.74 -22.83 -22.59
CA LEU A 62 -10.08 -22.84 -21.17
C LEU A 62 -8.95 -22.27 -20.30
N LYS A 63 -7.69 -22.65 -20.55
CA LYS A 63 -6.55 -22.05 -19.84
C LYS A 63 -6.43 -20.55 -20.08
N ASN A 64 -6.62 -20.10 -21.32
CA ASN A 64 -6.63 -18.68 -21.66
C ASN A 64 -7.73 -17.91 -20.95
N ARG A 65 -8.92 -18.53 -20.77
CA ARG A 65 -9.99 -17.95 -19.95
C ARG A 65 -9.52 -17.75 -18.50
N GLY A 66 -8.87 -18.76 -17.91
CA GLY A 66 -8.26 -18.66 -16.59
C GLY A 66 -7.21 -17.56 -16.50
N TYR A 67 -6.29 -17.49 -17.47
CA TYR A 67 -5.26 -16.45 -17.51
C TYR A 67 -5.84 -15.04 -17.63
N ALA A 68 -6.92 -14.85 -18.39
CA ALA A 68 -7.61 -13.56 -18.47
C ALA A 68 -8.21 -13.14 -17.12
N ALA A 69 -8.82 -14.07 -16.38
CA ALA A 69 -9.34 -13.82 -15.04
C ALA A 69 -8.21 -13.48 -14.06
N SER A 70 -7.15 -14.30 -14.01
CA SER A 70 -5.98 -14.04 -13.15
C SER A 70 -5.27 -12.73 -13.50
N CYS A 71 -5.22 -12.34 -14.78
CA CYS A 71 -4.67 -11.05 -15.19
C CYS A 71 -5.47 -9.88 -14.62
N ARG A 72 -6.80 -9.95 -14.66
CA ARG A 72 -7.67 -8.93 -14.07
C ARG A 72 -7.47 -8.85 -12.56
N ILE A 73 -7.45 -9.98 -11.87
CA ILE A 73 -7.22 -10.06 -10.42
C ILE A 73 -5.87 -9.42 -10.06
N LYS A 74 -4.78 -9.85 -10.70
CA LYS A 74 -3.44 -9.28 -10.47
C LYS A 74 -3.41 -7.77 -10.65
N ARG A 75 -4.07 -7.25 -11.68
CA ARG A 75 -4.12 -5.81 -11.96
C ARG A 75 -4.88 -5.04 -10.89
N VAL A 76 -6.03 -5.56 -10.46
CA VAL A 76 -6.85 -4.95 -9.42
C VAL A 76 -6.10 -4.96 -8.10
N THR A 77 -5.56 -6.11 -7.68
CA THR A 77 -4.77 -6.23 -6.45
C THR A 77 -3.54 -5.33 -6.47
N GLN A 78 -2.82 -5.23 -7.59
CA GLN A 78 -1.67 -4.33 -7.71
C GLN A 78 -2.08 -2.85 -7.58
N LYS A 79 -3.21 -2.47 -8.17
CA LYS A 79 -3.74 -1.12 -8.03
C LYS A 79 -4.12 -0.80 -6.59
N GLU A 80 -4.85 -1.71 -5.93
CA GLU A 80 -5.27 -1.56 -4.53
C GLU A 80 -4.06 -1.43 -3.59
N GLU A 81 -3.02 -2.24 -3.80
CA GLU A 81 -1.79 -2.18 -3.02
C GLU A 81 -1.06 -0.84 -3.20
N LEU A 82 -0.98 -0.32 -4.43
CA LEU A 82 -0.40 1.01 -4.68
C LEU A 82 -1.23 2.13 -4.05
N GLU A 83 -2.57 2.03 -4.06
CA GLU A 83 -3.45 2.99 -3.40
C GLU A 83 -3.27 2.98 -1.89
N LYS A 84 -3.14 1.79 -1.29
CA LYS A 84 -2.80 1.63 0.13
C LYS A 84 -1.46 2.27 0.48
N GLN A 85 -0.40 1.96 -0.28
CA GLN A 85 0.93 2.54 -0.08
C GLN A 85 0.91 4.07 -0.19
N LYS A 86 0.14 4.61 -1.15
CA LYS A 86 -0.04 6.07 -1.27
C LYS A 86 -0.66 6.66 0.00
N ILE A 87 -1.70 6.04 0.55
CA ILE A 87 -2.37 6.52 1.76
C ILE A 87 -1.43 6.45 2.96
N GLU A 88 -0.70 5.34 3.12
CA GLU A 88 0.27 5.17 4.22
C GLU A 88 1.38 6.22 4.16
N LEU A 89 1.96 6.45 2.98
CA LEU A 89 2.98 7.48 2.78
C LEU A 89 2.43 8.88 3.05
N GLN A 90 1.20 9.18 2.63
CA GLN A 90 0.57 10.47 2.91
C GLN A 90 0.39 10.69 4.41
N HIS A 91 -0.07 9.66 5.13
CA HIS A 91 -0.19 9.73 6.59
C HIS A 91 1.16 9.98 7.28
N GLU A 92 2.24 9.34 6.81
CA GLU A 92 3.57 9.55 7.39
C GLU A 92 4.08 10.97 7.11
N VAL A 93 3.88 11.50 5.90
CA VAL A 93 4.20 12.91 5.58
C VAL A 93 3.45 13.85 6.50
N ASP A 94 2.15 13.65 6.69
CA ASP A 94 1.32 14.52 7.53
C ASP A 94 1.74 14.43 9.01
N LYS A 95 2.11 13.23 9.48
CA LYS A 95 2.64 13.01 10.83
C LYS A 95 3.96 13.75 11.03
N LEU A 96 4.92 13.56 10.15
CA LEU A 96 6.22 14.24 10.21
C LEU A 96 6.08 15.76 10.10
N ALA A 97 5.15 16.26 9.27
CA ALA A 97 4.89 17.68 9.16
C ALA A 97 4.38 18.27 10.48
N ARG A 98 3.47 17.58 11.19
CA ARG A 98 2.99 17.99 12.52
C ARG A 98 4.11 17.96 13.56
N GLU A 99 4.89 16.89 13.61
CA GLU A 99 6.03 16.75 14.52
C GLU A 99 7.07 17.86 14.29
N ASN A 100 7.39 18.15 13.03
CA ASN A 100 8.31 19.22 12.67
C ASN A 100 7.78 20.60 13.09
N ALA A 101 6.50 20.89 12.83
CA ALA A 101 5.89 22.14 13.29
C ALA A 101 5.96 22.30 14.81
N SER A 102 5.69 21.23 15.57
CA SER A 102 5.82 21.24 17.04
C SER A 102 7.25 21.54 17.49
N MET A 103 8.23 20.85 16.91
CA MET A 103 9.65 21.06 17.25
C MET A 103 10.10 22.49 16.93
N ARG A 104 9.63 23.08 15.83
CA ARG A 104 9.96 24.47 15.47
C ARG A 104 9.40 25.45 16.52
N LEU A 105 8.16 25.26 16.97
CA LEU A 105 7.57 26.09 18.03
C LEU A 105 8.35 25.97 19.35
N GLU A 106 8.74 24.76 19.74
CA GLU A 106 9.56 24.54 20.94
C GLU A 106 10.91 25.23 20.84
N LEU A 107 11.56 25.12 19.67
CA LEU A 107 12.85 25.75 19.40
C LEU A 107 12.74 27.28 19.47
N ASP A 108 11.71 27.87 18.86
CA ASP A 108 11.48 29.31 18.91
C ASP A 108 11.19 29.80 20.33
N ALA A 109 10.44 29.03 21.12
CA ALA A 109 10.22 29.33 22.54
C ALA A 109 11.51 29.27 23.37
N LEU A 110 12.39 28.30 23.08
CA LEU A 110 13.70 28.20 23.73
C LEU A 110 14.62 29.37 23.32
N ARG A 111 14.64 29.75 22.05
CA ARG A 111 15.38 30.93 21.55
C ARG A 111 14.93 32.20 22.25
N ALA A 112 13.62 32.43 22.36
CA ALA A 112 13.08 33.61 23.04
C ALA A 112 13.51 33.68 24.51
N LYS A 113 13.48 32.54 25.23
CA LYS A 113 13.97 32.45 26.63
C LYS A 113 15.47 32.76 26.71
N TYR A 114 16.26 32.23 25.79
CA TYR A 114 17.70 32.45 25.74
C TYR A 114 18.04 33.92 25.46
N GLU A 115 17.37 34.55 24.50
CA GLU A 115 17.54 35.97 24.21
C GLU A 115 17.18 36.86 25.40
N ALA A 116 16.07 36.57 26.09
CA ALA A 116 15.69 37.29 27.30
C ALA A 116 16.79 37.22 28.37
N LEU A 117 17.36 36.03 28.59
CA LEU A 117 18.46 35.83 29.53
C LEU A 117 19.74 36.56 29.11
N GLN A 118 20.09 36.53 27.83
CA GLN A 118 21.22 37.28 27.31
C GLN A 118 21.04 38.80 27.46
N CYS A 119 19.85 39.32 27.16
CA CYS A 119 19.51 40.73 27.34
C CYS A 119 19.65 41.12 28.82
N PHE A 120 19.13 40.31 29.73
CA PHE A 120 19.32 40.53 31.17
C PHE A 120 20.80 40.58 31.56
N ALA A 121 21.60 39.59 31.17
CA ALA A 121 23.03 39.54 31.48
C ALA A 121 23.80 40.76 30.92
N ARG A 122 23.46 41.22 29.70
CA ARG A 122 24.04 42.44 29.11
C ARG A 122 23.67 43.69 29.89
N THR A 123 22.43 43.81 30.37
CA THR A 123 21.99 44.96 31.17
C THR A 123 22.71 44.98 32.53
N VAL A 124 22.84 43.83 33.19
CA VAL A 124 23.56 43.71 34.47
C VAL A 124 25.06 44.04 34.31
N THR A 125 25.67 43.67 33.18
CA THR A 125 27.10 43.95 32.93
C THR A 125 27.40 45.35 32.41
N ARG A 126 26.40 46.12 31.94
CA ARG A 126 26.58 47.44 31.30
C ARG A 126 25.97 48.65 32.04
N GLY A 127 25.58 48.56 33.31
CA GLY A 127 25.19 49.79 34.03
C GLY A 127 25.17 49.72 35.57
N PRO A 128 25.40 50.85 36.27
CA PRO A 128 26.46 51.84 36.09
C PRO A 128 27.66 51.54 37.00
N LEU A 129 28.88 51.80 36.53
CA LEU A 129 30.03 52.06 37.39
C LEU A 129 29.84 53.44 38.06
N SER A 130 28.87 53.54 38.98
CA SER A 130 28.70 54.69 39.86
C SER A 130 28.27 54.18 41.24
N PRO A 131 29.12 54.28 42.27
CA PRO A 131 28.77 53.86 43.62
C PRO A 131 27.74 54.85 44.17
N GLY A 132 26.46 54.50 44.18
CA GLY A 132 25.47 55.37 44.84
C GLY A 132 23.99 55.11 44.64
N LYS A 133 23.54 54.24 43.73
CA LYS A 133 22.10 53.95 43.58
C LYS A 133 21.84 52.47 43.37
N VAL A 134 21.51 51.79 44.47
CA VAL A 134 20.96 50.43 44.46
C VAL A 134 19.58 50.46 43.81
N ALA A 135 19.51 50.00 42.56
CA ALA A 135 18.24 49.67 41.93
C ALA A 135 17.73 48.34 42.51
N THR A 136 16.46 48.32 42.92
CA THR A 136 15.78 47.14 43.45
C THR A 136 15.77 46.02 42.42
N THR A 137 16.62 45.01 42.65
CA THR A 137 16.64 43.76 41.88
C THR A 137 15.25 43.14 41.85
N SER A 138 14.63 43.11 40.68
CA SER A 138 13.39 42.37 40.45
C SER A 138 13.71 40.88 40.40
N VAL A 139 13.24 40.13 41.39
CA VAL A 139 13.44 38.68 41.51
C VAL A 139 12.65 37.97 40.41
N ILE A 140 13.33 37.20 39.56
CA ILE A 140 12.67 36.35 38.56
C ILE A 140 12.25 35.05 39.24
N THR A 141 10.96 34.89 39.52
CA THR A 141 10.39 33.64 40.05
C THR A 141 10.30 32.60 38.93
N ILE A 142 11.17 31.59 38.95
CA ILE A 142 11.06 30.43 38.07
C ILE A 142 9.98 29.50 38.64
N VAL A 143 8.77 29.57 38.09
CA VAL A 143 7.72 28.58 38.40
C VAL A 143 8.08 27.28 37.69
N LYS A 144 8.41 26.24 38.46
CA LYS A 144 8.67 24.90 37.93
C LYS A 144 7.36 24.28 37.45
N SER A 145 7.05 24.40 36.16
CA SER A 145 5.98 23.64 35.53
C SER A 145 6.35 22.16 35.51
N ALA A 146 5.69 21.37 36.36
CA ALA A 146 5.70 19.93 36.27
C ALA A 146 4.80 19.48 35.11
N LYS A 147 5.38 18.79 34.11
CA LYS A 147 4.87 17.56 33.47
C LYS A 147 5.52 17.33 32.10
N HIS A 148 6.14 16.17 31.91
CA HIS A 148 5.69 15.26 30.85
C HIS A 148 6.14 13.83 31.16
N ASN A 149 5.15 12.94 31.20
CA ASN A 149 5.30 11.51 31.42
C ASN A 149 5.90 10.92 30.13
N ASN A 150 7.15 10.46 30.21
CA ASN A 150 7.89 9.97 29.07
C ASN A 150 7.64 8.46 28.93
N ASN A 151 6.56 8.07 28.26
CA ASN A 151 6.34 6.67 27.88
C ASN A 151 7.21 6.33 26.68
N ASN A 152 8.47 5.99 26.97
CA ASN A 152 9.36 5.33 26.02
C ASN A 152 8.93 3.87 25.85
N ASN A 153 8.08 3.60 24.86
CA ASN A 153 7.98 2.25 24.31
C ASN A 153 9.07 2.07 23.26
N ASN A 154 10.16 1.46 23.72
CA ASN A 154 11.22 0.90 22.90
C ASN A 154 10.67 -0.33 22.16
N THR A 155 10.39 -0.19 20.87
CA THR A 155 10.33 -1.34 19.93
C THR A 155 11.44 -1.18 18.92
N ASN A 156 12.58 -1.74 19.30
CA ASN A 156 13.67 -2.14 18.45
C ASN A 156 13.13 -3.08 17.36
N ASN A 157 13.20 -2.69 16.09
CA ASN A 157 13.13 -3.62 14.96
C ASN A 157 14.12 -3.14 13.89
N ASN A 158 15.37 -3.51 14.11
CA ASN A 158 16.41 -3.48 13.09
C ASN A 158 16.12 -4.62 12.11
N SER A 159 15.71 -4.30 10.90
CA SER A 159 15.67 -5.25 9.78
C SER A 159 16.19 -4.54 8.54
N SER A 160 17.50 -4.62 8.38
CA SER A 160 18.23 -4.20 7.18
C SER A 160 17.73 -5.02 5.98
N PRO A 161 17.35 -4.41 4.84
CA PRO A 161 17.14 -5.17 3.62
C PRO A 161 18.52 -5.55 3.05
N THR A 162 18.72 -6.84 2.80
CA THR A 162 19.88 -7.34 2.05
C THR A 162 19.80 -6.88 0.59
N PRO A 163 20.92 -6.52 -0.06
CA PRO A 163 20.92 -6.25 -1.49
C PRO A 163 20.86 -7.57 -2.26
N PHE A 164 19.83 -7.73 -3.09
CA PHE A 164 19.66 -8.85 -4.00
C PHE A 164 20.66 -8.70 -5.17
N SER A 165 21.71 -9.52 -5.16
CA SER A 165 22.62 -9.65 -6.31
C SER A 165 21.88 -10.28 -7.48
N ALA A 166 21.70 -9.52 -8.56
CA ALA A 166 21.28 -10.03 -9.86
C ALA A 166 22.46 -10.79 -10.49
N GLN A 167 22.30 -12.10 -10.69
CA GLN A 167 23.17 -12.87 -11.58
C GLN A 167 22.72 -12.65 -13.02
N SER A 168 23.71 -12.37 -13.89
CA SER A 168 23.62 -12.46 -15.35
C SER A 168 24.07 -13.84 -15.80
#